data_AF-A0A0C3LZ48-F1
#
_entry.id   AF-A0A0C3LZ48-F1
#
_cell.length_a   1.000
_cell.length_b   1.000
_cell.length_c   1.000
_cell.angle_alpha   90.00
_cell.angle_beta   90.00
_cell.angle_gamma   90.00
#
_symmetry.space_group_name_H-M   'P 1'
#
loop_
_entity.id
_entity.type
_entity.pdbx_description
1 polymer ?
#
loop_
_entity_poly.entity_id
_entity_poly.type
_entity_poly.pdbx_seq_one_letter_code
_entity_poly.pdbx_strand_id
1 'polypeptide(L)'
;MFDYDDFVIKSKDAVKSWARDRFPPEQDRYSILFGIIYGEAKTGPRAYNWYLTQDMRSLIFFDAQTGKEYTTEALDAFGFEPTFVML
;
A
#
# COMPACT_ATOMS: atom_id res chain seq x y z
N MET A 1 -19.71 -7.39 1.56
CA MET A 1 -18.75 -7.89 2.56
C MET A 1 -17.49 -7.07 2.35
N PHE A 2 -16.92 -6.49 3.40
CA PHE A 2 -15.79 -5.56 3.28
C PHE A 2 -14.49 -6.37 3.47
N ASP A 3 -13.74 -6.61 2.41
CA ASP A 3 -12.56 -7.49 2.42
C ASP A 3 -11.24 -6.71 2.31
N TYR A 4 -10.10 -7.40 2.17
CA TYR A 4 -8.79 -6.76 2.08
C TYR A 4 -8.70 -5.74 0.94
N ASP A 5 -9.35 -5.99 -0.18
CA ASP A 5 -9.28 -5.13 -1.37
C ASP A 5 -9.93 -3.78 -1.10
N ASP A 6 -11.07 -3.80 -0.40
CA ASP A 6 -11.77 -2.58 -0.03
C ASP A 6 -10.92 -1.67 0.90
N PHE A 7 -10.16 -2.25 1.83
CA PHE A 7 -9.32 -1.49 2.75
C PHE A 7 -8.13 -0.82 2.06
N VAL A 8 -7.45 -1.54 1.16
CA VAL A 8 -6.29 -1.00 0.45
C VAL A 8 -6.67 0.06 -0.59
N ILE A 9 -7.83 -0.11 -1.23
CA ILE A 9 -8.41 0.89 -2.16
C ILE A 9 -8.80 2.14 -1.38
N LYS A 10 -9.57 2.01 -0.29
CA LYS A 10 -9.98 3.18 0.50
C LYS A 10 -8.79 3.92 1.13
N SER A 11 -7.77 3.21 1.58
CA SER A 11 -6.55 3.84 2.09
C SER A 11 -5.82 4.62 1.01
N LYS A 12 -5.72 4.06 -0.21
CA LYS A 12 -5.15 4.78 -1.36
C LYS A 12 -5.93 6.04 -1.71
N ASP A 13 -7.26 5.95 -1.75
CA ASP A 13 -8.13 7.09 -2.02
C ASP A 13 -8.05 8.17 -0.93
N ALA A 14 -7.91 7.77 0.33
CA ALA A 14 -7.71 8.69 1.44
C ALA A 14 -6.38 9.45 1.31
N VAL A 15 -5.27 8.77 0.99
CA VAL A 15 -3.97 9.42 0.75
C VAL A 15 -4.03 10.36 -0.44
N LYS A 16 -4.70 9.97 -1.53
CA LYS A 16 -4.91 10.83 -2.69
C LYS A 16 -5.72 12.08 -2.36
N SER A 17 -6.74 11.96 -1.53
CA SER A 17 -7.57 13.09 -1.10
C SER A 17 -6.81 14.02 -0.16
N TRP A 18 -6.09 13.45 0.81
CA TRP A 18 -5.20 14.23 1.69
C TRP A 18 -4.16 15.02 0.91
N ALA A 19 -3.51 14.39 -0.07
CA ALA A 19 -2.51 15.07 -0.89
C ALA A 19 -3.11 16.18 -1.75
N ARG A 20 -4.33 15.97 -2.26
CA ARG A 20 -5.08 16.98 -3.01
C ARG A 20 -5.33 18.23 -2.18
N ASP A 21 -5.78 18.04 -0.94
CA ASP A 21 -6.10 19.13 -0.02
C ASP A 21 -4.84 19.84 0.48
N ARG A 22 -3.74 19.10 0.65
CA ARG A 22 -2.47 19.64 1.17
C ARG A 22 -1.62 20.36 0.13
N PHE A 23 -1.66 19.91 -1.12
CA PHE A 23 -0.86 20.42 -2.23
C PHE A 23 -1.69 20.81 -3.48
N PRO A 24 -2.66 21.72 -3.36
CA PRO A 24 -3.58 22.06 -4.45
C PRO A 24 -2.93 22.52 -5.77
N PRO A 25 -1.91 23.41 -5.80
CA PRO A 25 -1.39 23.99 -7.04
C PRO A 25 -0.36 23.12 -7.80
N GLU A 26 -0.04 21.93 -7.31
CA GLU A 26 1.07 21.13 -7.84
C GLU A 26 0.65 19.73 -8.35
N GLN A 27 -0.64 19.38 -8.30
CA GLN A 27 -1.15 18.04 -8.64
C GLN A 27 -0.88 17.61 -10.09
N ASP A 28 -0.80 18.55 -11.03
CA ASP A 28 -0.52 18.22 -12.43
C ASP A 28 0.97 17.91 -12.69
N ARG A 29 1.84 18.09 -11.69
CA ARG A 29 3.30 17.97 -11.85
C ARG A 29 3.90 16.75 -11.17
N TYR A 30 3.22 16.15 -10.21
CA TYR A 30 3.68 14.94 -9.54
C TYR A 30 2.52 14.10 -9.00
N SER A 31 2.82 12.83 -8.76
CA SER A 31 1.91 11.88 -8.10
C SER A 31 2.50 11.44 -6.77
N ILE A 32 1.62 11.03 -5.86
CA ILE A 32 2.04 10.50 -4.55
C ILE A 32 2.30 9.01 -4.68
N LEU A 33 3.46 8.59 -4.19
CA LEU A 33 3.84 7.19 -4.10
C LEU A 33 3.12 6.53 -2.92
N PHE A 34 1.98 5.91 -3.21
CA PHE A 34 1.26 5.06 -2.27
C PHE A 34 0.47 4.01 -3.07
N GLY A 35 1.11 2.86 -3.28
CA GLY A 35 0.62 1.80 -4.13
C GLY A 35 -0.24 0.78 -3.39
N ILE A 36 -0.73 -0.19 -4.13
CA ILE A 36 -1.39 -1.40 -3.66
C ILE A 36 -0.62 -2.59 -4.24
N ILE A 37 -0.44 -3.63 -3.43
CA ILE A 37 0.08 -4.92 -3.85
C ILE A 37 -0.88 -6.01 -3.41
N TYR A 38 -1.22 -6.87 -4.35
CA TYR A 38 -2.06 -8.06 -4.15
C TYR A 38 -1.18 -9.29 -4.26
N GLY A 39 -1.55 -10.34 -3.53
CA GLY A 39 -0.84 -11.60 -3.55
C GLY A 39 -1.55 -12.68 -2.75
N GLU A 40 -0.91 -13.84 -2.68
CA GLU A 40 -1.37 -14.97 -1.90
C GLU A 40 -0.49 -15.13 -0.66
N ALA A 41 -1.08 -15.46 0.47
CA ALA A 41 -0.35 -15.85 1.67
C ALA A 41 -0.79 -17.25 2.11
N LYS A 42 -0.08 -17.85 3.08
CA LYS A 42 -0.47 -19.15 3.66
C LYS A 42 -1.91 -19.18 4.19
N THR A 43 -2.46 -18.03 4.56
CA THR A 43 -3.83 -17.88 5.08
C THR A 43 -4.86 -17.55 3.99
N GLY A 44 -4.46 -17.48 2.72
CA GLY A 44 -5.29 -17.07 1.58
C GLY A 44 -4.90 -15.69 1.01
N PRO A 45 -5.74 -15.14 0.11
CA PRO A 45 -5.47 -13.88 -0.57
C PRO A 45 -5.24 -12.73 0.40
N ARG A 46 -4.27 -11.88 0.08
CA ARG A 46 -3.90 -10.71 0.86
C ARG A 46 -3.57 -9.53 -0.04
N ALA A 47 -3.84 -8.34 0.49
CA ALA A 47 -3.44 -7.09 -0.12
C ALA A 47 -2.86 -6.15 0.93
N TYR A 48 -1.88 -5.34 0.51
CA TYR A 48 -1.26 -4.30 1.32
C TYR A 48 -1.18 -3.02 0.50
N ASN A 49 -1.19 -1.87 1.17
CA ASN A 49 -0.61 -0.68 0.57
C ASN A 49 0.91 -0.76 0.66
N TRP A 50 1.62 -0.04 -0.20
CA TRP A 50 3.07 0.02 -0.12
C TRP A 50 3.60 1.41 -0.47
N TYR A 51 4.76 1.75 0.10
CA TYR A 51 5.48 2.98 -0.17
C TYR A 51 6.98 2.78 0.07
N LEU A 52 7.80 3.80 -0.24
CA LEU A 52 9.24 3.75 0.00
C LEU A 52 9.61 4.37 1.34
N THR A 53 10.57 3.74 2.01
CA THR A 53 11.35 4.35 3.10
C THR A 53 11.93 5.71 2.69
N GLN A 54 12.24 6.55 3.67
CA GLN A 54 12.69 7.93 3.44
C GLN A 54 13.98 8.03 2.60
N ASP A 55 14.86 7.04 2.68
CA ASP A 55 16.08 6.97 1.86
C ASP A 55 15.84 6.45 0.43
N MET A 56 14.60 6.08 0.11
CA MET A 56 14.12 5.55 -1.17
C MET A 56 14.74 4.19 -1.54
N ARG A 57 15.22 3.41 -0.57
CA ARG A 57 15.94 2.14 -0.84
C ARG A 57 15.14 0.89 -0.53
N SER A 58 14.16 1.00 0.35
CA SER A 58 13.38 -0.16 0.82
C SER A 58 11.88 0.11 0.75
N LEU A 59 11.13 -0.96 0.51
CA LEU A 59 9.66 -0.94 0.53
C LEU A 59 9.16 -1.11 1.97
N ILE A 60 8.11 -0.38 2.30
CA ILE A 60 7.27 -0.61 3.47
C ILE A 60 5.90 -1.06 3.00
N PHE A 61 5.38 -2.12 3.61
CA PHE A 61 4.05 -2.66 3.35
C PHE A 61 3.13 -2.31 4.51
N PHE A 62 2.07 -1.58 4.23
CA PHE A 62 1.09 -1.12 5.20
C PHE A 62 -0.18 -1.97 5.13
N ASP A 63 -0.53 -2.60 6.23
CA ASP A 63 -1.81 -3.30 6.40
C ASP A 63 -2.88 -2.30 6.80
N ALA A 64 -3.69 -1.91 5.82
CA ALA A 64 -4.77 -0.95 5.97
C ALA A 64 -5.87 -1.36 6.96
N GLN A 65 -5.97 -2.64 7.34
CA GLN A 65 -6.94 -3.07 8.35
C GLN A 65 -6.43 -2.85 9.77
N THR A 66 -5.14 -3.08 9.99
CA THR A 66 -4.55 -3.08 11.35
C THR A 66 -3.72 -1.84 11.64
N GLY A 67 -3.34 -1.08 10.60
CA GLY A 67 -2.42 0.04 10.69
C GLY A 67 -0.96 -0.37 10.90
N LYS A 68 -0.63 -1.66 10.77
CA LYS A 68 0.72 -2.17 10.97
C LYS A 68 1.55 -2.06 9.70
N GLU A 69 2.85 -1.91 9.89
CA GLU A 69 3.83 -1.86 8.83
C GLU A 69 4.74 -3.09 8.88
N TYR A 70 5.12 -3.56 7.69
CA TYR A 70 5.95 -4.73 7.49
C TYR A 70 7.05 -4.42 6.48
N THR A 71 8.20 -5.05 6.67
CA THR A 71 9.27 -5.06 5.68
C THR A 71 9.08 -6.21 4.70
N THR A 72 9.87 -6.23 3.63
CA THR A 72 9.90 -7.37 2.69
C THR A 72 10.19 -8.68 3.41
N GLU A 73 11.18 -8.69 4.32
CA GLU A 73 11.56 -9.91 5.05
C GLU A 73 10.42 -10.44 5.92
N ALA A 74 9.60 -9.55 6.48
CA ALA A 74 8.44 -9.95 7.27
C ALA A 74 7.34 -10.58 6.38
N LEU A 75 7.07 -10.01 5.20
CA LEU A 75 6.11 -10.59 4.26
C LEU A 75 6.61 -11.94 3.71
N ASP A 76 7.90 -12.07 3.41
CA ASP A 76 8.51 -13.33 2.99
C ASP A 76 8.37 -14.41 4.08
N ALA A 77 8.57 -14.04 5.35
CA ALA A 77 8.36 -14.95 6.47
C ALA A 77 6.90 -15.41 6.62
N PHE A 78 5.94 -14.54 6.26
CA PHE A 78 4.52 -14.89 6.17
C PHE A 78 4.20 -15.77 4.96
N GLY A 79 5.15 -15.93 4.03
CA GLY A 79 4.96 -16.64 2.76
C GLY A 79 4.01 -15.89 1.84
N PHE A 80 4.12 -14.56 1.81
CA PHE A 80 3.36 -13.73 0.88
C PHE A 80 4.02 -13.76 -0.51
N GLU A 81 3.26 -14.11 -1.53
CA GLU A 81 3.68 -14.17 -2.92
C GLU A 81 2.92 -13.10 -3.73
N PRO A 82 3.58 -11.99 -4.13
CA PRO A 82 2.95 -10.95 -4.92
C PRO A 82 2.49 -11.44 -6.29
N THR A 83 1.26 -11.11 -6.66
CA THR A 83 0.67 -11.47 -7.97
C THR A 83 0.38 -10.26 -8.83
N PHE A 84 0.04 -9.12 -8.23
CA PHE A 84 -0.29 -7.89 -8.95
C PHE A 84 0.08 -6.64 -8.14
N VAL A 85 0.57 -5.60 -8.83
CA VAL A 85 0.96 -4.33 -8.21
C VAL A 85 0.30 -3.18 -8.97
N MET A 86 -0.25 -2.23 -8.22
CA MET A 86 -0.84 -1.00 -8.72
C MET A 86 -0.20 0.21 -8.04
N LEU A 87 0.19 1.21 -8.83
CA LEU A 87 0.68 2.51 -8.36
C LEU A 87 -0.42 3.58 -8.39
#